data_AF-A0A915MBJ8-F1
#
_entry.id   AF-A0A915MBJ8-F1
#
_cell.length_a   1.000
_cell.length_b   1.000
_cell.length_c   1.000
_cell.angle_alpha   90.00
_cell.angle_beta   90.00
_cell.angle_gamma   90.00
#
_symmetry.space_group_name_H-M   'P 1'
#
loop_
_entity.id
_entity.type
_entity.pdbx_description
1 polymer ?
#
loop_
_entity_poly.entity_id
_entity_poly.type
_entity_poly.pdbx_seq_one_letter_code
_entity_poly.pdbx_strand_id
1 'polypeptide(L)'
;MKNPSSWLRQLFASFKEARIKKPSSTQDQSADYRLARFEYSTKQVNPNIAAHLVAEQAPVPSEDSVVFCDGGHFHGGHPKVFINLDKPGTHACGYCGQRFYNLHSTGPENMKTTHIQV
;
A
#
# COMPACT_ATOMS: atom_id res chain seq x y z
N MET A 1 -13.56 21.83 38.98
CA MET A 1 -12.34 21.11 39.42
C MET A 1 -12.30 19.79 38.65
N LYS A 2 -11.41 19.65 37.65
CA LYS A 2 -11.39 18.50 36.73
C LYS A 2 -10.78 17.30 37.45
N ASN A 3 -11.51 16.18 37.48
CA ASN A 3 -11.13 14.96 38.20
C ASN A 3 -9.78 14.41 37.67
N PRO A 4 -8.75 14.27 38.54
CA PRO A 4 -7.38 13.91 38.12
C PRO A 4 -7.26 12.50 37.50
N SER A 5 -8.32 11.69 37.58
CA SER A 5 -8.36 10.33 37.03
C SER A 5 -8.74 10.25 35.54
N SER A 6 -9.20 11.35 34.93
CA SER A 6 -9.60 11.39 33.50
C SER A 6 -8.41 11.23 32.56
N TRP A 7 -7.25 11.81 32.90
CA TRP A 7 -6.05 11.78 32.07
C TRP A 7 -5.46 10.37 31.95
N LEU A 8 -5.45 9.61 33.05
CA LEU A 8 -5.02 8.21 33.03
C LEU A 8 -5.97 7.35 32.19
N ARG A 9 -7.29 7.57 32.28
CA ARG A 9 -8.27 6.84 31.46
C ARG A 9 -8.14 7.15 29.96
N GLN A 10 -7.86 8.40 29.58
CA GLN A 10 -7.60 8.78 28.19
C GLN A 10 -6.33 8.10 27.63
N LEU A 11 -5.26 8.06 28.44
CA LEU A 11 -3.99 7.42 28.08
C LEU A 11 -4.13 5.90 27.91
N PHE A 12 -4.90 5.22 28.78
CA PHE A 12 -5.15 3.79 28.65
C PHE A 12 -6.10 3.41 27.51
N ALA A 13 -7.05 4.29 27.16
CA ALA A 13 -7.96 4.08 26.02
C ALA A 13 -7.18 4.10 24.69
N SER A 14 -6.35 5.13 24.49
CA SER A 14 -5.55 5.29 23.27
C SER A 14 -4.61 4.10 22.98
N PHE A 15 -4.13 3.40 24.01
CA PHE A 15 -3.26 2.23 23.86
C PHE A 15 -3.98 0.95 23.42
N LYS A 16 -5.30 0.85 23.65
CA LYS A 16 -6.11 -0.31 23.20
C LYS A 16 -6.50 -0.20 21.73
N GLU A 17 -6.84 1.00 21.23
CA GLU A 17 -7.21 1.21 19.82
C GLU A 17 -6.07 0.89 18.84
N ALA A 18 -4.81 1.06 19.24
CA ALA A 18 -3.66 0.82 18.36
C ALA A 18 -3.39 -0.67 18.05
N ARG A 19 -4.02 -1.60 18.78
CA ARG A 19 -3.68 -3.04 18.71
C ARG A 19 -4.26 -3.77 17.48
N ILE A 20 -5.18 -3.15 16.72
CA ILE A 20 -5.85 -3.81 15.60
C ILE A 20 -6.01 -2.87 14.39
N LYS A 21 -4.93 -2.27 13.90
CA LYS A 21 -4.94 -1.77 12.51
C LYS A 21 -4.42 -2.87 11.59
N LYS A 22 -5.36 -3.66 11.07
CA LYS A 22 -5.07 -4.72 10.08
C LYS A 22 -4.93 -4.08 8.69
N PRO A 23 -4.07 -4.62 7.80
CA PRO A 23 -3.98 -4.18 6.41
C PRO A 23 -5.21 -4.55 5.56
N SER A 24 -6.04 -5.50 6.01
CA SER A 24 -7.25 -5.93 5.29
C SER A 24 -8.53 -5.41 5.94
N SER A 25 -9.57 -5.28 5.12
CA SER A 25 -10.94 -4.81 5.40
C SER A 25 -11.76 -5.67 6.36
N THR A 26 -11.11 -6.27 7.37
CA THR A 26 -11.85 -7.03 8.39
C THR A 26 -12.72 -6.04 9.17
N GLN A 27 -14.04 -6.16 8.98
CA GLN A 27 -15.08 -5.37 9.63
C GLN A 27 -14.94 -5.39 11.16
N ASP A 28 -15.67 -4.50 11.84
CA ASP A 28 -15.76 -4.49 13.30
C ASP A 28 -16.18 -5.88 13.82
N GLN A 29 -15.21 -6.60 14.39
CA GLN A 29 -15.36 -7.96 14.89
C GLN A 29 -15.65 -7.99 16.39
N SER A 30 -15.98 -6.87 17.02
CA SER A 30 -16.16 -6.79 18.48
C SER A 30 -17.14 -7.82 19.05
N ALA A 31 -18.15 -8.23 18.26
CA ALA A 31 -19.11 -9.29 18.60
C ALA A 31 -18.82 -10.67 17.98
N ASP A 32 -17.71 -10.86 17.25
CA ASP A 32 -17.39 -12.11 16.56
C ASP A 32 -16.76 -13.12 17.53
N TYR A 33 -17.49 -14.20 17.83
CA TYR A 33 -17.02 -15.29 18.71
C TYR A 33 -15.68 -15.89 18.28
N ARG A 34 -15.31 -15.78 16.99
CA ARG A 34 -14.05 -16.30 16.47
C ARG A 34 -12.83 -15.57 17.01
N LEU A 35 -12.99 -14.40 17.65
CA LEU A 35 -11.91 -13.67 18.31
C LEU A 35 -11.35 -14.39 19.54
N ALA A 36 -12.08 -15.35 20.12
CA ALA A 36 -11.60 -16.16 21.24
C ALA A 36 -10.27 -16.88 20.94
N ARG A 37 -9.96 -17.15 19.66
CA ARG A 37 -8.67 -17.72 19.24
C ARG A 37 -7.45 -16.87 19.62
N PHE A 38 -7.63 -15.58 19.90
CA PHE A 38 -6.58 -14.63 20.27
C PHE A 38 -6.62 -14.25 21.76
N GLU A 39 -7.32 -15.02 22.60
CA GLU A 39 -7.44 -14.74 24.04
C GLU A 39 -6.10 -14.91 24.77
N TYR A 40 -5.35 -15.97 24.44
CA TYR A 40 -4.06 -16.28 25.05
C TYR A 40 -2.85 -15.90 24.18
N SER A 41 -3.06 -15.47 22.94
CA SER A 41 -1.99 -15.13 22.00
C SER A 41 -2.35 -13.90 21.17
N THR A 42 -1.35 -13.04 20.92
CA THR A 42 -1.55 -11.80 20.17
C THR A 42 -1.76 -12.08 18.69
N LYS A 43 -2.71 -11.37 18.09
CA LYS A 43 -2.88 -11.38 16.64
C LYS A 43 -1.65 -10.75 15.98
N GLN A 44 -0.86 -11.58 15.30
CA GLN A 44 0.27 -11.12 14.51
C GLN A 44 -0.25 -10.39 13.27
N VAL A 45 0.16 -9.13 13.13
CA VAL A 45 -0.10 -8.29 11.96
C VAL A 45 1.23 -7.72 11.50
N ASN A 46 1.44 -7.69 10.19
CA ASN A 46 2.62 -7.02 9.65
C ASN A 46 2.42 -5.50 9.74
N PRO A 47 3.30 -4.75 10.44
CA PRO A 47 3.22 -3.29 10.49
C PRO A 47 3.53 -2.65 9.12
N ASN A 48 4.29 -3.34 8.27
CA ASN A 48 4.73 -2.83 6.97
C ASN A 48 3.74 -3.24 5.88
N ILE A 49 2.83 -2.32 5.52
CA ILE A 49 1.80 -2.57 4.51
C ILE A 49 2.35 -2.24 3.12
N ALA A 50 2.39 -3.25 2.24
CA ALA A 50 2.96 -3.11 0.89
C ALA A 50 2.34 -1.97 0.07
N ALA A 51 1.04 -1.72 0.20
CA ALA A 51 0.36 -0.63 -0.51
C ALA A 51 0.93 0.75 -0.17
N HIS A 52 1.36 0.98 1.08
CA HIS A 52 2.00 2.24 1.47
C HIS A 52 3.40 2.34 0.89
N LEU A 53 4.18 1.26 1.00
CA LEU A 53 5.55 1.21 0.49
C LEU A 53 5.63 1.42 -1.02
N VAL A 54 4.69 0.85 -1.80
CA VAL A 54 4.63 1.05 -3.25
C VAL A 54 4.20 2.49 -3.60
N ALA A 55 3.33 3.09 -2.79
CA ALA A 55 2.88 4.47 -3.01
C ALA A 55 3.99 5.50 -2.71
N GLU A 56 4.86 5.21 -1.74
CA GLU A 56 6.04 6.02 -1.38
C GLU A 56 7.06 6.08 -2.53
N GLN A 57 7.19 5.00 -3.29
CA GLN A 57 8.14 4.93 -4.40
C GLN A 57 7.72 5.82 -5.57
N ALA A 58 8.62 6.72 -6.00
CA ALA A 58 8.34 7.63 -7.10
C ALA A 58 8.13 6.89 -8.44
N PRO A 59 7.24 7.39 -9.32
CA PRO A 59 7.15 6.91 -10.69
C PRO A 59 8.44 7.13 -11.47
N VAL A 60 8.82 6.18 -12.33
CA VAL A 60 10.01 6.24 -13.17
C VAL A 60 9.68 6.92 -14.50
N PRO A 61 10.39 7.98 -14.89
CA PRO A 61 10.23 8.59 -16.21
C PRO A 61 10.85 7.70 -17.30
N SER A 62 10.22 7.68 -18.47
CA SER A 62 10.77 7.09 -19.69
C SER A 62 10.46 7.99 -20.90
N GLU A 63 11.35 7.94 -21.89
CA GLU A 63 11.15 8.61 -23.19
C GLU A 63 10.39 7.70 -24.18
N ASP A 64 10.48 6.38 -23.98
CA ASP A 64 9.89 5.38 -24.88
C ASP A 64 8.39 5.19 -24.63
N SER A 65 7.67 4.77 -25.68
CA SER A 65 6.26 4.40 -25.58
C SER A 65 6.04 3.02 -24.96
N VAL A 66 7.07 2.18 -24.91
CA VAL A 66 7.01 0.83 -24.32
C VAL A 66 8.23 0.62 -23.44
N VAL A 67 8.00 0.30 -22.16
CA VAL A 67 9.05 -0.02 -21.20
C VAL A 67 8.96 -1.48 -20.79
N PHE A 68 10.08 -2.06 -20.39
CA PHE A 68 10.08 -3.40 -19.79
C PHE A 68 10.36 -3.34 -18.29
N CYS A 69 9.76 -4.26 -17.55
CA CYS A 69 10.00 -4.44 -16.13
C CYS A 69 10.29 -5.92 -15.85
N ASP A 70 11.34 -6.21 -15.10
CA ASP A 70 11.80 -7.54 -14.69
C ASP A 70 11.94 -7.67 -13.16
N GLY A 71 11.49 -6.65 -12.41
CA GLY A 71 11.67 -6.58 -10.96
C GLY A 71 13.11 -6.27 -10.51
N GLY A 72 13.98 -5.80 -11.42
CA GLY A 72 15.32 -5.31 -11.10
C GLY A 72 16.41 -6.38 -11.04
N HIS A 73 16.06 -7.66 -11.21
CA HIS A 73 17.01 -8.78 -11.24
C HIS A 73 16.54 -9.86 -12.20
N PHE A 74 17.42 -10.30 -13.11
CA PHE A 74 17.11 -11.28 -14.15
C PHE A 74 16.56 -12.63 -13.64
N HIS A 75 16.95 -13.07 -12.43
CA HIS A 75 16.48 -14.33 -11.83
C HIS A 75 15.76 -14.17 -10.48
N GLY A 76 15.78 -12.98 -9.89
CA GLY A 76 15.21 -12.71 -8.56
C GLY A 76 13.91 -11.92 -8.56
N GLY A 77 13.51 -11.39 -9.72
CA GLY A 77 12.29 -10.61 -9.88
C GLY A 77 11.12 -11.42 -10.43
N HIS A 78 10.26 -10.74 -11.20
CA HIS A 78 9.14 -11.36 -11.90
C HIS A 78 9.47 -11.59 -13.39
N PRO A 79 8.67 -12.37 -14.12
CA PRO A 79 8.85 -12.52 -15.56
C PRO A 79 8.91 -11.17 -16.26
N LYS A 80 9.80 -11.03 -17.24
CA LYS A 80 9.92 -9.79 -18.02
C LYS A 80 8.59 -9.47 -18.69
N VAL A 81 8.02 -8.31 -18.35
CA VAL A 81 6.79 -7.79 -18.96
C VAL A 81 7.04 -6.47 -19.66
N PHE A 82 6.24 -6.19 -20.67
CA PHE A 82 6.25 -4.93 -21.41
C PHE A 82 5.01 -4.13 -21.05
N ILE A 83 5.20 -2.83 -20.80
CA ILE A 83 4.17 -1.90 -20.33
C ILE A 83 4.09 -0.78 -21.36
N ASN A 84 2.88 -0.52 -21.86
CA ASN A 84 2.61 0.53 -22.84
C ASN A 84 2.29 1.85 -22.14
N LEU A 85 3.02 2.90 -22.51
CA LEU A 85 2.92 4.26 -21.96
C LEU A 85 2.18 5.24 -22.90
N ASP A 86 1.39 4.72 -23.83
CA ASP A 86 0.69 5.52 -24.85
C ASP A 86 -0.35 6.48 -24.25
N LYS A 87 -0.99 6.08 -23.15
CA LYS A 87 -1.98 6.93 -22.47
C LYS A 87 -1.29 7.91 -21.52
N PRO A 88 -1.73 9.17 -21.45
CA PRO A 88 -1.18 10.12 -20.49
C PRO A 88 -1.49 9.65 -19.06
N GLY A 89 -0.47 9.56 -18.22
CA GLY A 89 -0.59 9.13 -16.83
C GLY A 89 0.48 8.13 -16.41
N THR A 90 0.36 7.66 -15.17
CA THR A 90 1.27 6.64 -14.64
C THR A 90 0.75 5.25 -14.99
N HIS A 91 1.65 4.36 -15.39
CA HIS A 91 1.36 2.98 -15.71
C HIS A 91 2.08 2.08 -14.72
N ALA A 92 1.34 1.30 -13.95
CA ALA A 92 1.88 0.42 -12.94
C ALA A 92 2.16 -0.97 -13.51
N CYS A 93 3.32 -1.53 -13.17
CA CYS A 93 3.62 -2.94 -13.40
C CYS A 93 2.69 -3.81 -12.54
N GLY A 94 2.01 -4.78 -13.15
CA GLY A 94 1.12 -5.71 -12.45
C GLY A 94 1.80 -6.61 -11.41
N TYR A 95 3.13 -6.74 -11.45
CA TYR A 95 3.91 -7.55 -10.51
C TYR A 95 4.51 -6.71 -9.38
N CYS A 96 5.44 -5.80 -9.70
CA CYS A 96 6.12 -4.98 -8.70
C CYS A 96 5.28 -3.83 -8.15
N GLY A 97 4.22 -3.40 -8.85
CA GLY A 97 3.50 -2.17 -8.52
C GLY A 97 4.29 -0.88 -8.82
N GLN A 98 5.54 -0.98 -9.30
CA GLN A 98 6.34 0.15 -9.74
C GLN A 98 5.62 0.88 -10.88
N ARG A 99 5.61 2.21 -10.80
CA ARG A 99 4.95 3.08 -11.77
C ARG A 99 5.95 3.63 -12.76
N PHE A 100 5.53 3.75 -14.01
CA PHE A 100 6.26 4.34 -15.12
C PHE A 100 5.40 5.40 -15.79
N TYR A 101 6.00 6.40 -16.40
CA TYR A 101 5.25 7.37 -17.20
C TYR A 101 6.11 7.88 -18.34
N ASN A 102 5.48 8.26 -19.45
CA ASN A 102 6.18 8.82 -20.57
C ASN A 102 6.30 10.35 -20.42
N LEU A 103 7.52 10.87 -20.54
CA LEU A 103 7.86 12.28 -20.36
C LEU A 103 7.17 13.21 -21.37
N HIS A 104 6.91 12.72 -22.58
CA HIS A 104 6.34 13.51 -23.67
C HIS A 104 4.81 13.53 -23.65
N SER A 105 4.18 12.42 -23.23
CA SER A 105 2.72 12.30 -23.22
C SER A 105 2.09 12.74 -21.89
N THR A 106 2.84 12.67 -20.79
CA THR A 106 2.27 12.86 -19.44
C THR A 106 2.61 14.24 -18.87
N GLY A 107 1.60 15.12 -18.83
CA GLY A 107 1.69 16.40 -18.11
C GLY A 107 1.43 16.26 -16.59
N PRO A 108 1.69 17.32 -15.81
CA PRO A 108 1.53 17.32 -14.35
C PRO A 108 0.10 17.02 -13.88
N GLU A 109 -0.90 17.35 -14.70
CA GLU A 109 -2.32 17.10 -14.43
C GLU A 109 -2.67 15.60 -14.47
N ASN A 110 -1.95 14.80 -15.26
CA ASN A 110 -2.25 13.40 -15.51
C ASN A 110 -1.48 12.44 -14.59
N MET A 111 -0.53 12.93 -13.78
CA MET A 111 0.29 12.10 -12.88
C MET A 111 -0.52 11.38 -11.77
N LYS A 112 -1.76 11.80 -11.50
CA LYS A 112 -2.65 11.13 -10.52
C LYS A 112 -3.40 9.94 -11.10
N THR A 113 -3.51 9.86 -12.43
CA THR A 113 -4.17 8.75 -13.11
C THR A 113 -3.20 7.58 -13.17
N THR A 114 -3.63 6.43 -12.65
CA THR A 114 -2.84 5.19 -12.68
C THR A 114 -3.56 4.15 -13.53
N HIS A 115 -2.92 3.73 -14.62
CA HIS A 115 -3.34 2.61 -15.43
C HIS A 115 -2.58 1.36 -14.99
N ILE A 116 -3.31 0.27 -14.75
CA ILE A 116 -2.71 -1.03 -14.46
C ILE A 116 -2.83 -1.85 -15.74
N GLN A 117 -1.70 -2.34 -16.23
CA GLN A 117 -1.66 -3.26 -17.36
C GLN A 117 -1.20 -4.61 -16.82
N VAL A 118 -2.07 -5.62 -17.01
CA VAL A 118 -1.86 -7.02 -16.61
C VAL A 118 -1.50 -7.82 -17.85
#